data_AF-A0A8T0DMD0-F1
#
_entry.id   AF-A0A8T0DMD0-F1
#
_cell.length_a   1.000
_cell.length_b   1.000
_cell.length_c   1.000
_cell.angle_alpha   90.00
_cell.angle_beta   90.00
_cell.angle_gamma   90.00
#
_symmetry.space_group_name_H-M   'P 1'
#
loop_
_entity.id
_entity.type
_entity.pdbx_description
1 polymer ?
#
loop_
_entity_poly.entity_id
_entity_poly.type
_entity_poly.pdbx_seq_one_letter_code
_entity_poly.pdbx_strand_id
1 'polypeptide(L)'
;MTGVVLHAAKKIQVNINVTQNSKLRELSKVSTVLLPIIFVNESVTLDAQLANQLRYSVVLIPMAVRIGMSMVTFFSLLILAAIGCVFIHSRWQRRHLSSPSDQQETEPLLNGHSATLVV
;
A
#
# COMPACT_ATOMS: atom_id res chain seq x y z
N MET A 1 9.41 -4.41 8.06
CA MET A 1 10.00 -4.58 9.41
C MET A 1 11.02 -3.48 9.59
N THR A 2 10.99 -2.72 10.69
CA THR A 2 11.73 -1.45 10.83
C THR A 2 13.12 -1.57 11.40
N GLY A 3 13.56 -2.76 11.81
CA GLY A 3 14.90 -2.98 12.38
C GLY A 3 15.13 -2.32 13.75
N VAL A 4 14.09 -1.74 14.35
CA VAL A 4 14.20 -1.06 15.64
C VAL A 4 14.20 -2.10 16.76
N VAL A 5 15.19 -2.00 17.64
CA VAL A 5 15.37 -2.86 18.81
C VAL A 5 14.35 -2.46 19.89
N LEU A 6 13.35 -3.30 20.14
CA LEU A 6 12.31 -3.07 21.16
C LEU A 6 12.81 -3.39 22.58
N HIS A 7 13.69 -4.39 22.68
CA HIS A 7 14.33 -4.82 23.90
C HIS A 7 15.68 -5.44 23.56
N ALA A 8 16.73 -5.02 24.25
CA ALA A 8 18.04 -5.65 24.15
C ALA A 8 18.72 -5.71 25.50
N ALA A 9 19.45 -6.80 25.73
CA ALA A 9 20.34 -6.95 26.86
C ALA A 9 21.70 -7.43 26.35
N LYS A 10 22.74 -6.67 26.66
CA LYS A 10 24.13 -6.94 26.33
C LYS A 10 24.87 -7.30 27.62
N LYS A 11 25.34 -8.54 27.67
CA LYS A 11 26.11 -9.07 28.81
C LYS A 11 27.58 -9.15 28.40
N ILE A 12 28.44 -8.52 29.17
CA ILE A 12 29.89 -8.46 28.92
C ILE A 12 30.59 -8.90 30.20
N GLN A 13 31.64 -9.71 30.05
CA GLN A 13 32.53 -10.06 31.15
C GLN A 13 33.95 -9.67 30.79
N VAL A 14 34.60 -8.91 31.68
CA VAL A 14 36.00 -8.52 31.53
C VAL A 14 36.84 -9.44 32.39
N ASN A 15 37.78 -10.13 31.74
CA ASN A 15 38.69 -11.06 32.37
C ASN A 15 40.14 -10.63 32.15
N ILE A 16 41.00 -10.89 33.13
CA ILE A 16 42.44 -10.70 33.02
C ILE A 16 43.11 -12.06 32.96
N ASN A 17 43.99 -12.24 31.99
CA ASN A 17 44.86 -13.41 31.94
C ASN A 17 46.03 -13.20 32.89
N VAL A 18 46.08 -13.98 33.97
CA VAL A 18 47.20 -13.95 34.90
C VAL A 18 48.04 -15.19 34.65
N THR A 19 49.30 -14.98 34.27
CA THR A 19 50.26 -16.05 34.04
C THR A 19 51.35 -16.02 35.09
N GLN A 20 51.82 -17.19 35.49
CA GLN A 20 52.94 -17.29 36.42
C GLN A 20 54.20 -16.69 35.79
N ASN A 21 54.91 -15.84 36.54
CA ASN A 21 56.15 -15.22 36.07
C ASN A 21 57.18 -15.15 37.20
N SER A 22 58.27 -15.91 37.06
CA SER A 22 59.34 -15.98 38.06
C SER A 22 60.17 -14.69 38.19
N LYS A 23 60.09 -13.78 37.22
CA LYS A 23 60.78 -12.47 37.26
C LYS A 23 60.02 -11.43 38.09
N LEU A 24 58.72 -11.64 38.32
CA LEU A 24 57.87 -10.75 39.10
C LEU A 24 57.49 -11.46 40.40
N ARG A 25 57.98 -10.95 41.54
CA ARG A 25 57.77 -11.58 42.86
C ARG A 25 56.29 -11.85 43.15
N GLU A 26 55.42 -10.92 42.77
CA GLU A 26 53.95 -11.01 42.92
C GLU A 26 53.30 -12.11 42.07
N LEU A 27 53.87 -12.42 40.89
CA LEU A 27 53.35 -13.45 39.97
C LEU A 27 54.12 -14.78 40.07
N SER A 28 55.11 -14.87 40.94
CA SER A 28 56.01 -16.03 41.03
C SER A 28 55.33 -17.30 41.56
N LYS A 29 54.28 -17.15 42.38
CA LYS A 29 53.51 -18.25 42.99
C LYS A 29 52.04 -18.30 42.55
N VAL A 30 51.62 -17.39 41.67
CA VAL A 30 50.23 -17.33 41.20
C VAL A 30 50.04 -18.35 40.08
N SER A 31 48.99 -19.17 40.19
CA SER A 31 48.63 -20.13 39.14
C SER A 31 48.19 -19.40 37.88
N THR A 32 48.55 -19.92 36.70
CA THR A 32 48.08 -19.36 35.44
C THR A 32 46.57 -19.57 35.29
N VAL A 33 45.78 -18.50 35.40
CA VAL A 33 44.32 -18.54 35.37
C VAL A 33 43.74 -17.30 34.69
N LEU A 34 42.53 -17.45 34.15
CA LEU A 34 41.73 -16.34 33.66
C LEU A 34 40.87 -15.80 34.80
N LEU A 35 41.24 -14.65 35.35
CA LEU A 35 40.57 -14.04 36.49
C LEU A 35 39.43 -13.13 36.03
N PRO A 36 38.17 -13.41 36.44
CA PRO A 36 37.06 -12.51 36.17
C PRO A 36 37.14 -11.29 37.08
N ILE A 37 37.09 -10.10 36.49
CA ILE A 37 37.19 -8.85 37.25
C ILE A 37 35.82 -8.19 37.34
N ILE A 38 35.13 -8.07 36.20
CA ILE A 38 33.86 -7.33 36.11
C ILE A 38 32.89 -8.06 35.21
N PHE A 39 31.62 -8.08 35.62
CA PHE A 39 30.49 -8.46 34.79
C PHE A 39 29.56 -7.25 34.63
N VAL A 40 29.27 -6.88 33.37
CA VAL A 40 28.39 -5.76 33.02
C VAL A 40 27.20 -6.30 32.26
N ASN A 41 26.00 -5.97 32.74
CA ASN A 41 24.75 -6.25 32.05
C ASN A 41 24.08 -4.94 31.67
N GLU A 42 24.20 -4.57 30.41
CA GLU A 42 23.57 -3.39 29.84
C GLU A 42 22.25 -3.79 29.19
N SER A 43 21.13 -3.45 29.84
CA SER A 43 19.80 -3.69 29.29
C SER A 43 19.14 -2.37 28.89
N VAL A 44 18.60 -2.34 27.67
CA VAL A 44 17.73 -1.27 27.17
C VAL A 44 16.34 -1.83 26.92
N THR A 45 15.38 -1.31 27.67
CA THR A 45 13.95 -1.54 27.47
C THR A 45 13.38 -0.28 26.85
N LEU A 46 12.78 -0.37 25.66
CA LEU A 46 12.04 0.78 25.14
C LEU A 46 10.85 1.07 26.05
N ASP A 47 10.70 2.34 26.40
CA ASP A 47 9.56 2.82 27.17
C ASP A 47 8.24 2.59 26.40
N ALA A 48 7.18 2.30 27.13
CA ALA A 48 5.88 1.95 26.56
C ALA A 48 5.31 3.09 25.69
N GLN A 49 5.59 4.35 26.05
CA GLN A 49 5.18 5.51 25.28
C GLN A 49 5.87 5.56 23.90
N LEU A 50 7.18 5.30 23.87
CA LEU A 50 7.97 5.30 22.64
C LEU A 50 7.65 4.10 21.74
N ALA A 51 7.37 2.92 22.35
CA ALA A 51 6.91 1.74 21.63
C ALA A 51 5.55 1.97 20.95
N ASN A 52 4.63 2.65 21.63
CA ASN A 52 3.35 3.03 21.05
C ASN A 52 3.51 4.02 19.89
N GLN A 53 4.34 5.05 20.04
CA GLN A 53 4.62 6.00 18.95
C GLN A 53 5.21 5.32 17.71
N LEU A 54 6.15 4.38 17.90
CA LEU A 54 6.67 3.55 16.81
C LEU A 54 5.58 2.73 16.12
N ARG A 55 4.70 2.10 16.90
CA ARG A 55 3.58 1.32 16.35
C ARG A 55 2.62 2.20 15.53
N TYR A 56 2.30 3.41 16.01
CA TYR A 56 1.49 4.37 15.27
C TYR A 56 2.12 4.74 13.93
N SER A 57 3.40 5.11 13.93
CA SER A 57 4.08 5.56 12.71
C SER A 57 4.31 4.46 11.68
N VAL A 58 4.60 3.24 12.15
CA VAL A 58 4.99 2.13 11.28
C VAL A 58 3.80 1.35 10.74
N VAL A 59 2.71 1.27 11.51
CA VAL A 59 1.56 0.43 11.17
C VAL A 59 0.35 1.29 10.81
N LEU A 60 -0.03 2.25 11.66
CA LEU A 60 -1.29 2.97 11.48
C LEU A 60 -1.25 3.95 10.30
N ILE A 61 -0.19 4.74 10.17
CA ILE A 61 -0.07 5.73 9.08
C ILE A 61 -0.13 5.06 7.69
N PRO A 62 0.73 4.07 7.36
CA PRO A 62 0.68 3.46 6.03
C PRO A 62 -0.63 2.70 5.79
N MET A 63 -1.21 2.10 6.83
CA MET A 63 -2.51 1.43 6.72
C MET A 63 -3.63 2.43 6.40
N ALA A 64 -3.69 3.57 7.10
CA ALA A 64 -4.67 4.62 6.87
C ALA A 64 -4.54 5.21 5.46
N VAL A 65 -3.32 5.49 5.01
CA VAL A 65 -3.06 5.96 3.64
C VAL A 65 -3.53 4.94 2.62
N ARG A 66 -3.25 3.65 2.83
CA ARG A 66 -3.63 2.58 1.90
C ARG A 66 -5.15 2.42 1.81
N ILE A 67 -5.86 2.49 2.93
CA ILE A 67 -7.33 2.47 2.96
C ILE A 67 -7.88 3.71 2.25
N GLY A 68 -7.39 4.91 2.58
CA GLY A 68 -7.82 6.15 1.96
C GLY A 68 -7.64 6.13 0.44
N MET A 69 -6.48 5.71 -0.04
CA MET A 69 -6.20 5.55 -1.48
C MET A 69 -7.15 4.55 -2.14
N SER A 70 -7.43 3.42 -1.49
CA SER A 70 -8.36 2.41 -2.02
C SER A 70 -9.80 2.95 -2.13
N MET A 71 -10.24 3.80 -1.21
CA MET A 71 -11.58 4.40 -1.30
C MET A 71 -11.63 5.41 -2.44
N VAL A 72 -10.62 6.27 -2.57
CA VAL A 72 -10.55 7.27 -3.65
C VAL A 72 -10.56 6.60 -5.03
N THR A 73 -9.77 5.54 -5.23
CA THR A 73 -9.76 4.81 -6.51
C THR A 73 -11.09 4.14 -6.81
N PHE A 74 -11.75 3.57 -5.80
CA PHE A 74 -13.07 2.95 -5.96
C PHE A 74 -14.15 3.96 -6.38
N PHE A 75 -14.23 5.11 -5.69
CA PHE A 75 -15.20 6.15 -6.06
C PHE A 75 -14.90 6.75 -7.44
N SER A 76 -13.62 6.97 -7.76
CA SER A 76 -13.20 7.44 -9.08
C SER A 76 -13.65 6.50 -10.20
N LEU A 77 -13.46 5.18 -10.02
CA LEU A 77 -13.92 4.17 -10.97
C LEU A 77 -15.44 4.16 -11.12
N LEU A 78 -16.19 4.29 -10.03
CA LEU A 78 -17.66 4.36 -10.08
C LEU A 78 -18.15 5.57 -10.86
N ILE A 79 -17.56 6.75 -10.62
CA ILE A 79 -17.90 7.98 -11.34
C ILE A 79 -17.61 7.82 -12.84
N LEU A 80 -16.44 7.28 -13.17
CA LEU A 80 -16.00 7.09 -14.54
C LEU A 80 -16.91 6.09 -15.28
N ALA A 81 -17.31 5.02 -14.61
CA ALA A 81 -18.30 4.06 -15.13
C ALA A 81 -19.67 4.72 -15.36
N ALA A 82 -20.15 5.53 -14.41
CA ALA A 82 -21.43 6.24 -14.55
C ALA A 82 -21.42 7.21 -15.74
N ILE A 83 -20.35 7.99 -15.90
CA ILE A 83 -20.16 8.89 -17.06
C ILE A 83 -20.14 8.08 -18.36
N GLY A 84 -19.44 6.94 -18.39
CA GLY A 84 -19.42 6.03 -19.54
C GLY A 84 -20.81 5.52 -19.90
N CYS A 85 -21.59 5.05 -18.92
CA CYS A 85 -22.97 4.61 -19.12
C CYS A 85 -23.87 5.72 -19.68
N VAL A 86 -23.80 6.92 -19.12
CA VAL A 86 -24.56 8.08 -19.61
C VAL A 86 -24.18 8.44 -21.04
N PHE A 87 -22.87 8.43 -21.35
CA PHE A 87 -22.39 8.72 -22.69
C PHE A 87 -22.90 7.71 -23.73
N ILE A 88 -22.84 6.41 -23.41
CA ILE A 88 -23.36 5.35 -24.26
C ILE A 88 -24.87 5.50 -24.46
N HIS A 89 -25.62 5.71 -23.38
CA HIS A 89 -27.07 5.91 -23.44
C HIS A 89 -27.43 7.11 -24.32
N SER A 90 -26.76 8.25 -24.14
CA SER A 90 -26.99 9.45 -24.96
C SER A 90 -26.70 9.24 -26.45
N ARG A 91 -25.73 8.38 -26.79
CA ARG A 91 -25.44 8.04 -28.19
C ARG A 91 -26.47 7.08 -28.76
N TRP A 92 -26.93 6.12 -27.97
CA TRP A 92 -27.96 5.19 -28.40
C TRP A 92 -29.31 5.89 -28.63
N GLN A 93 -29.70 6.79 -27.72
CA GLN A 93 -30.94 7.56 -27.85
C GLN A 93 -30.93 8.50 -29.07
N ARG A 94 -29.79 9.16 -29.36
CA ARG A 94 -29.65 9.98 -30.57
C ARG A 94 -29.78 9.17 -31.86
N ARG A 95 -29.29 7.92 -31.89
CA ARG A 95 -29.46 7.04 -33.06
C ARG A 95 -30.89 6.58 -33.26
N HIS A 96 -31.64 6.33 -32.18
CA HIS A 96 -33.04 5.91 -32.26
C HIS A 96 -34.01 7.05 -32.60
N LEU A 97 -33.72 8.30 -32.22
CA LEU A 97 -34.60 9.44 -32.54
C LEU A 97 -34.47 9.93 -34.00
N SER A 98 -33.40 9.55 -34.71
CA SER A 98 -33.18 9.92 -36.12
C SER A 98 -33.80 8.96 -37.14
N SER A 99 -34.72 8.06 -36.74
CA SER A 99 -35.45 7.17 -37.65
C SER A 99 -36.78 6.81 -36.97
N PRO A 100 -37.97 7.29 -37.42
CA PRO A 100 -38.54 7.06 -38.76
C PRO A 100 -39.57 8.12 -39.23
N SER A 101 -39.17 9.27 -39.77
CA SER A 101 -40.15 10.24 -40.34
C SER A 101 -39.72 10.98 -41.61
N ASP A 102 -38.55 10.68 -42.17
CA ASP A 102 -38.08 11.29 -43.43
C ASP A 102 -38.39 10.45 -44.69
N GLN A 103 -39.12 9.33 -44.54
CA GLN A 103 -39.46 8.44 -45.67
C GLN A 103 -40.83 8.70 -46.29
N GLN A 104 -41.60 9.68 -45.81
CA GLN A 104 -42.98 9.89 -46.26
C GLN A 104 -43.16 11.02 -47.30
N GLU A 105 -42.11 11.76 -47.68
CA GLU A 105 -42.21 12.85 -48.67
C GLU A 105 -41.62 12.53 -50.06
N THR A 106 -41.25 11.27 -50.35
CA THR A 106 -40.70 10.87 -51.66
C THR A 106 -41.51 9.77 -52.36
N GLU A 107 -42.83 9.87 -52.37
CA GLU A 107 -43.64 9.16 -53.37
C GLU A 107 -44.02 10.10 -54.54
N PRO A 108 -43.62 9.80 -55.79
CA PRO A 108 -44.00 10.58 -56.95
C PRO A 108 -45.49 10.36 -57.28
N LEU A 109 -46.25 11.45 -57.41
CA LEU A 109 -47.66 11.49 -57.84
C LEU A 109 -47.82 11.07 -59.32
N LEU A 110 -47.54 9.81 -59.63
CA LEU A 110 -47.65 9.24 -60.98
C LEU A 110 -48.33 7.87 -60.94
N ASN A 111 -49.54 7.79 -60.39
CA ASN A 111 -50.43 6.69 -60.76
C ASN A 111 -51.91 7.05 -60.55
N GLY A 112 -52.55 7.57 -61.59
CA GLY A 112 -53.96 7.89 -61.56
C GLY A 112 -54.49 8.37 -62.90
N HIS A 113 -54.89 7.41 -63.74
CA HIS A 113 -55.84 7.56 -64.85
C HIS A 113 -55.30 8.03 -66.21
N SER A 114 -54.68 7.09 -66.93
CA SER A 114 -54.83 6.98 -68.39
C SER A 114 -55.50 5.63 -68.70
N ALA A 115 -56.81 5.63 -68.96
CA ALA A 115 -57.53 4.73 -69.88
C ALA A 115 -59.04 4.87 -69.67
N THR A 116 -59.78 5.37 -70.67
CA THR A 116 -60.87 4.64 -71.37
C THR A 116 -61.49 5.58 -72.43
N LEU A 117 -61.14 5.33 -73.69
CA LEU A 117 -61.90 5.72 -74.90
C LEU A 117 -63.07 4.74 -75.05
N VAL A 118 -64.33 5.18 -75.23
CA VAL A 118 -65.37 4.55 -76.08
C VAL A 118 -66.54 5.56 -76.28
N VAL A 119 -66.82 5.84 -77.57
CA VAL A 119 -67.97 6.53 -78.23
C VAL A 119 -68.09 8.05 -78.08
#